data_AF-A0A968V011-F1
#
_entry.id   AF-A0A968V011-F1
#
_cell.length_a   1.000
_cell.length_b   1.000
_cell.length_c   1.000
_cell.angle_alpha   90.00
_cell.angle_beta   90.00
_cell.angle_gamma   90.00
#
_symmetry.space_group_name_H-M   'P 1'
#
loop_
_entity.id
_entity.type
_entity.pdbx_description
1 polymer ?
#
loop_
_entity_poly.entity_id
_entity_poly.type
_entity_poly.pdbx_seq_one_letter_code
_entity_poly.pdbx_strand_id
1 'polypeptide(L)'
;MPDTIELEGKTFAAASDVPVTEWPCAIAERPQPTLTLKDDDLFLITDTLGNISGCLEDNNIASLGLFCHDTRFLSRLELQIEGRSPILLSSNTEKGYLQTILCSNPRIDNLRAETIGIRREMVLNGGLFEEIEITNFTTKPVSFEISLSFNSDFLDLFEVRGYGREKRGKLLRLMPKKLTENGRKVQLKRRYQPRLTATATAINPQQKTAI
;
A
#
# COMPACT_ATOMS: atom_id res chain seq x y z
N MET A 1 -26.49 18.37 5.30
CA MET A 1 -25.44 18.11 6.30
C MET A 1 -25.14 16.62 6.22
N PRO A 2 -23.88 16.17 6.21
CA PRO A 2 -23.60 14.73 6.19
C PRO A 2 -24.16 14.07 7.45
N ASP A 3 -24.71 12.87 7.31
CA ASP A 3 -25.11 12.06 8.46
C ASP A 3 -23.84 11.65 9.22
N THR A 4 -23.78 12.01 10.50
CA THR A 4 -22.61 11.77 11.35
C THR A 4 -22.94 10.80 12.48
N ILE A 5 -21.96 10.00 12.87
CA ILE A 5 -22.05 9.00 13.94
C ILE A 5 -20.93 9.25 14.93
N GLU A 6 -21.24 9.26 16.22
CA GLU A 6 -20.24 9.35 17.28
C GLU A 6 -19.94 7.96 17.85
N LEU A 7 -18.65 7.57 17.83
CA LEU A 7 -18.16 6.33 18.41
C LEU A 7 -16.90 6.63 19.21
N GLU A 8 -16.87 6.26 20.49
CA GLU A 8 -15.70 6.42 21.37
C GLU A 8 -15.11 7.85 21.37
N GLY A 9 -15.97 8.88 21.36
CA GLY A 9 -15.54 10.29 21.36
C GLY A 9 -14.91 10.77 20.04
N LYS A 10 -15.15 10.05 18.95
CA LYS A 10 -14.75 10.40 17.57
C LYS A 10 -16.01 10.52 16.70
N THR A 11 -16.06 11.58 15.89
CA THR A 11 -17.14 11.80 14.93
C THR A 11 -16.76 11.20 13.59
N PHE A 12 -17.64 10.39 13.01
CA PHE A 12 -17.48 9.79 11.71
C PHE A 12 -18.59 10.26 10.77
N ALA A 13 -18.30 10.32 9.47
CA ALA A 13 -19.29 10.56 8.42
C ALA A 13 -19.18 9.46 7.35
N ALA A 14 -20.20 9.32 6.49
CA ALA A 14 -20.11 8.41 5.36
C ALA A 14 -18.90 8.75 4.48
N ALA A 15 -18.19 7.72 3.99
CA ALA A 15 -17.00 7.91 3.16
C ALA A 15 -17.29 8.66 1.84
N SER A 16 -18.53 8.56 1.33
CA SER A 16 -19.03 9.32 0.18
C SER A 16 -19.01 10.84 0.42
N ASP A 17 -19.27 11.25 1.65
CA ASP A 17 -19.45 12.66 2.01
C ASP A 17 -18.11 13.31 2.40
N VAL A 18 -17.09 12.49 2.65
CA VAL A 18 -15.74 12.92 2.97
C VAL A 18 -14.77 12.25 1.98
N PRO A 19 -14.83 12.61 0.68
CA PRO A 19 -13.97 12.00 -0.33
C PRO A 19 -12.49 12.24 0.00
N VAL A 20 -11.69 11.19 -0.14
CA VAL A 20 -10.22 11.29 -0.13
C VAL A 20 -9.75 11.28 -1.57
N THR A 21 -8.66 11.98 -1.85
CA THR A 21 -8.00 11.90 -3.16
C THR A 21 -7.68 10.43 -3.45
N GLU A 22 -8.21 9.91 -4.56
CA GLU A 22 -7.91 8.55 -5.00
C GLU A 22 -6.43 8.44 -5.36
N TRP A 23 -5.83 7.30 -4.99
CA TRP A 23 -4.42 7.06 -5.23
C TRP A 23 -4.24 6.63 -6.69
N PRO A 24 -3.45 7.37 -7.50
CA PRO A 24 -3.19 6.96 -8.87
C PRO A 24 -2.54 5.57 -8.84
N CYS A 25 -3.09 4.64 -9.61
CA CYS A 25 -2.43 3.36 -9.82
C CYS A 25 -1.07 3.60 -10.42
N ALA A 26 -0.06 2.91 -9.91
CA ALA A 26 1.09 2.67 -10.74
C ALA A 26 0.66 1.57 -11.73
N ILE A 27 0.16 1.98 -12.89
CA ILE A 27 -0.19 1.02 -13.94
C ILE A 27 1.11 0.30 -14.31
N ALA A 28 1.23 -0.96 -13.90
CA ALA A 28 2.25 -1.83 -14.45
C ALA A 28 1.92 -1.97 -15.95
N GLU A 29 2.87 -1.64 -16.81
CA GLU A 29 2.68 -1.70 -18.28
C GLU A 29 2.36 -3.13 -18.79
N ARG A 30 2.43 -4.15 -17.92
CA ARG A 30 2.16 -5.55 -18.23
C ARG A 30 1.42 -6.25 -17.08
N PRO A 31 0.48 -7.16 -17.38
CA PRO A 31 -0.07 -8.09 -16.40
C PRO A 31 1.08 -8.90 -15.78
N GLN A 32 1.18 -8.84 -14.45
CA GLN A 32 2.17 -9.61 -13.71
C GLN A 32 1.54 -10.94 -13.25
N PRO A 33 2.29 -12.05 -13.27
CA PRO A 33 1.84 -13.30 -12.65
C PRO A 33 1.46 -13.07 -11.19
N THR A 34 0.49 -13.83 -10.71
CA THR A 34 0.12 -13.81 -9.30
C THR A 34 0.97 -14.80 -8.51
N LEU A 35 1.24 -14.46 -7.26
CA LEU A 35 1.92 -15.30 -6.29
C LEU A 35 1.04 -15.43 -5.06
N THR A 36 1.12 -16.58 -4.39
CA THR A 36 0.32 -16.88 -3.21
C THR A 36 1.22 -17.24 -2.04
N LEU A 37 1.02 -16.54 -0.93
CA LEU A 37 1.54 -16.94 0.37
C LEU A 37 0.42 -17.51 1.23
N LYS A 38 0.75 -18.50 2.05
CA LYS A 38 -0.20 -19.11 2.99
C LYS A 38 0.44 -19.35 4.35
N ASP A 39 -0.30 -19.02 5.40
CA ASP A 39 -0.01 -19.38 6.79
C ASP A 39 -1.34 -19.57 7.53
N ASP A 40 -1.62 -20.77 8.06
CA ASP A 40 -2.90 -21.11 8.69
C ASP A 40 -4.15 -20.64 7.90
N ASP A 41 -4.95 -19.75 8.47
CA ASP A 41 -6.17 -19.18 7.87
C ASP A 41 -5.90 -17.95 6.99
N LEU A 42 -4.63 -17.52 6.90
CA LEU A 42 -4.19 -16.38 6.11
C LEU A 42 -3.76 -16.80 4.70
N PHE A 43 -4.29 -16.09 3.71
CA PHE A 43 -3.86 -16.19 2.31
C PHE A 43 -3.54 -14.79 1.80
N LEU A 44 -2.34 -14.61 1.25
CA LEU A 44 -1.97 -13.38 0.57
C LEU A 44 -1.76 -13.68 -0.90
N ILE A 45 -2.51 -12.98 -1.76
CA ILE A 45 -2.40 -13.08 -3.21
C ILE A 45 -1.97 -11.72 -3.74
N THR A 46 -0.77 -11.66 -4.30
CA THR A 46 -0.13 -10.45 -4.84
C THR A 46 0.38 -10.70 -6.25
N ASP A 47 0.84 -9.66 -6.92
CA ASP A 47 1.70 -9.82 -8.08
C ASP A 47 3.17 -10.16 -7.72
N THR A 48 4.01 -10.29 -8.73
CA THR A 48 5.46 -10.55 -8.60
C THR A 48 6.24 -9.43 -7.91
N LEU A 49 5.71 -8.20 -7.83
CA LEU A 49 6.28 -7.09 -7.08
C LEU A 49 5.78 -7.05 -5.62
N GLY A 50 4.86 -7.95 -5.23
CA GLY A 50 4.21 -7.94 -3.92
C GLY A 50 3.05 -6.93 -3.84
N ASN A 51 2.55 -6.46 -4.97
CA ASN A 51 1.46 -5.49 -5.01
C ASN A 51 0.08 -6.16 -5.11
N ILE A 52 -0.91 -5.53 -4.49
CA ILE A 52 -2.35 -5.73 -4.67
C ILE A 52 -2.86 -4.47 -5.36
N SER A 53 -2.98 -4.51 -6.68
CA SER A 53 -3.38 -3.36 -7.49
C SER A 53 -4.89 -3.12 -7.39
N GLY A 54 -5.29 -1.89 -7.05
CA GLY A 54 -6.69 -1.52 -6.85
C GLY A 54 -7.43 -1.01 -8.10
N CYS A 55 -6.77 -0.99 -9.26
CA CYS A 55 -7.15 -0.12 -10.39
C CYS A 55 -7.09 -0.79 -11.75
N LEU A 56 -7.07 -2.12 -11.79
CA LEU A 56 -7.13 -2.88 -13.03
C LEU A 56 -8.53 -3.51 -13.14
N GLU A 57 -9.22 -3.19 -14.23
CA GLU A 57 -10.64 -3.50 -14.48
C GLU A 57 -10.89 -4.95 -14.93
N ASP A 58 -9.85 -5.77 -15.02
CA ASP A 58 -9.98 -7.17 -15.45
C ASP A 58 -10.41 -8.09 -14.30
N ASN A 59 -11.40 -8.95 -14.60
CA ASN A 59 -12.01 -9.94 -13.69
C ASN A 59 -11.02 -10.87 -12.95
N ASN A 60 -9.76 -10.98 -13.40
CA ASN A 60 -8.74 -11.79 -12.73
C ASN A 60 -8.16 -11.13 -11.47
N ILE A 61 -8.23 -9.79 -11.36
CA ILE A 61 -7.58 -9.01 -10.29
C ILE A 61 -8.48 -8.85 -9.07
N ALA A 62 -9.77 -9.16 -9.22
CA ALA A 62 -10.70 -9.33 -8.11
C ALA A 62 -10.16 -10.31 -7.04
N SER A 63 -9.28 -11.24 -7.40
CA SER A 63 -8.71 -12.25 -6.50
C SER A 63 -7.51 -11.81 -5.67
N LEU A 64 -6.89 -10.64 -5.94
CA LEU A 64 -5.76 -10.16 -5.13
C LEU A 64 -6.24 -9.70 -3.76
N GLY A 65 -5.41 -9.90 -2.74
CA GLY A 65 -5.68 -9.43 -1.39
C GLY A 65 -5.07 -10.27 -0.29
N LEU A 66 -5.18 -9.77 0.94
CA LEU A 66 -5.00 -10.55 2.16
C LEU A 66 -6.36 -11.05 2.63
N PHE A 67 -6.50 -12.35 2.76
CA PHE A 67 -7.71 -13.03 3.20
C PHE A 67 -7.49 -13.72 4.54
N CYS A 68 -8.53 -13.68 5.38
CA CYS A 68 -8.62 -14.46 6.62
C CYS A 68 -10.08 -14.88 6.79
N HIS A 69 -10.34 -16.16 7.10
CA HIS A 69 -11.70 -16.70 7.26
C HIS A 69 -12.68 -16.23 6.15
N ASP A 70 -12.30 -16.47 4.89
CA ASP A 70 -13.08 -16.10 3.69
C ASP A 70 -13.40 -14.61 3.53
N THR A 71 -12.71 -13.72 4.25
CA THR A 71 -12.91 -12.26 4.15
C THR A 71 -11.62 -11.58 3.70
N ARG A 72 -11.71 -10.66 2.74
CA ARG A 72 -10.60 -9.83 2.27
C ARG A 72 -10.37 -8.66 3.21
N PHE A 73 -9.30 -8.72 3.99
CA PHE A 73 -8.88 -7.65 4.90
C PHE A 73 -8.05 -6.57 4.22
N LEU A 74 -7.27 -6.93 3.21
CA LEU A 74 -6.45 -5.99 2.43
C LEU A 74 -6.82 -6.11 0.95
N SER A 75 -7.37 -5.05 0.37
CA SER A 75 -7.82 -4.98 -1.02
C SER A 75 -6.94 -4.10 -1.90
N ARG A 76 -5.97 -3.40 -1.30
CA ARG A 76 -4.92 -2.67 -2.01
C ARG A 76 -3.63 -2.68 -1.19
N LEU A 77 -2.50 -2.81 -1.88
CA LEU A 77 -1.15 -2.69 -1.34
C LEU A 77 -0.21 -2.38 -2.52
N GLU A 78 0.20 -1.14 -2.72
CA GLU A 78 1.07 -0.79 -3.86
C GLU A 78 2.27 0.02 -3.41
N LEU A 79 3.46 -0.49 -3.70
CA LEU A 79 4.72 0.24 -3.53
C LEU A 79 5.02 1.08 -4.78
N GLN A 80 5.32 2.36 -4.56
CA GLN A 80 5.65 3.32 -5.60
C GLN A 80 6.89 4.13 -5.22
N ILE A 81 7.66 4.50 -6.24
CA ILE A 81 8.75 5.47 -6.14
C ILE A 81 8.45 6.62 -7.11
N GLU A 82 8.36 7.84 -6.60
CA GLU A 82 7.96 9.03 -7.38
C GLU A 82 6.66 8.79 -8.18
N GLY A 83 5.69 8.14 -7.53
CA GLY A 83 4.39 7.80 -8.14
C GLY A 83 4.44 6.73 -9.23
N ARG A 84 5.59 6.06 -9.44
CA ARG A 84 5.79 5.01 -10.45
C ARG A 84 6.04 3.64 -9.83
N SER A 85 5.71 2.59 -10.57
CA SER A 85 6.06 1.22 -10.17
C SER A 85 7.58 1.04 -10.19
N PRO A 86 8.17 0.35 -9.19
CA PRO A 86 9.53 -0.14 -9.27
C PRO A 86 9.74 -1.09 -10.46
N ILE A 87 10.98 -1.21 -10.91
CA ILE A 87 11.44 -2.21 -11.88
C ILE A 87 11.73 -3.51 -11.12
N LEU A 88 11.02 -4.58 -11.44
CA LEU A 88 11.27 -5.90 -10.87
C LEU A 88 12.61 -6.46 -11.36
N LEU A 89 13.45 -6.93 -10.43
CA LEU A 89 14.69 -7.64 -10.73
C LEU A 89 14.55 -9.14 -10.44
N SER A 90 13.93 -9.50 -9.32
CA SER A 90 13.60 -10.88 -8.98
C SER A 90 12.48 -10.96 -7.94
N SER A 91 11.78 -12.09 -7.90
CA SER A 91 10.74 -12.39 -6.91
C SER A 91 10.77 -13.88 -6.61
N ASN A 92 10.78 -14.26 -5.34
CA ASN A 92 10.84 -15.65 -4.90
C ASN A 92 9.84 -15.92 -3.79
N THR A 93 9.17 -17.08 -3.86
CA THR A 93 8.20 -17.57 -2.85
C THR A 93 8.47 -19.01 -2.43
N GLU A 94 9.69 -19.50 -2.57
CA GLU A 94 10.09 -20.90 -2.27
C GLU A 94 9.61 -21.43 -0.91
N LYS A 95 9.51 -20.57 0.12
CA LYS A 95 9.07 -20.99 1.46
C LYS A 95 7.54 -21.06 1.61
N GLY A 96 6.76 -20.59 0.65
CA GLY A 96 5.29 -20.60 0.67
C GLY A 96 4.62 -19.60 1.62
N TYR A 97 5.28 -19.13 2.68
CA TYR A 97 4.79 -18.08 3.59
C TYR A 97 5.60 -16.78 3.53
N LEU A 98 6.72 -16.78 2.79
CA LEU A 98 7.62 -15.64 2.59
C LEU A 98 7.71 -15.34 1.09
N GLN A 99 7.59 -14.07 0.75
CA GLN A 99 7.99 -13.54 -0.55
C GLN A 99 9.19 -12.59 -0.38
N THR A 100 10.27 -12.84 -1.10
CA THR A 100 11.42 -11.93 -1.19
C THR A 100 11.46 -11.33 -2.59
N ILE A 101 11.39 -10.00 -2.68
CA ILE A 101 11.41 -9.23 -3.92
C ILE A 101 12.64 -8.34 -3.95
N LEU A 102 13.37 -8.38 -5.05
CA LEU A 102 14.37 -7.37 -5.38
C LEU A 102 13.83 -6.53 -6.54
N CYS A 103 13.79 -5.23 -6.33
CA CYS A 103 13.39 -4.28 -7.35
C CYS A 103 14.25 -3.02 -7.30
N SER A 104 14.06 -2.13 -8.26
CA SER A 104 14.83 -0.89 -8.35
C SER A 104 14.01 0.28 -8.86
N ASN A 105 14.55 1.49 -8.72
CA ASN A 105 13.91 2.67 -9.28
C ASN A 105 13.86 2.63 -10.82
N PRO A 106 12.76 3.08 -11.43
CA PRO A 106 12.75 3.44 -12.83
C PRO A 106 13.57 4.71 -13.06
N ARG A 107 13.69 5.15 -14.32
CA ARG A 107 14.25 6.47 -14.61
C ARG A 107 13.36 7.55 -13.96
N ILE A 108 13.96 8.39 -13.12
CA ILE A 108 13.30 9.46 -12.37
C ILE A 108 14.15 10.71 -12.57
N ASP A 109 13.68 11.70 -13.32
CA ASP A 109 14.38 12.98 -13.55
C ASP A 109 15.92 12.80 -13.78
N ASN A 110 16.71 13.27 -12.81
CA ASN A 110 18.17 13.24 -12.80
C ASN A 110 18.77 11.91 -12.28
N LEU A 111 17.95 11.03 -11.73
CA LEU A 111 18.32 9.71 -11.24
C LEU A 111 18.19 8.66 -12.35
N ARG A 112 19.29 7.99 -12.67
CA ARG A 112 19.30 6.89 -13.64
C ARG A 112 18.46 5.73 -13.10
N ALA A 113 17.80 5.00 -13.99
CA ALA A 113 17.17 3.73 -13.63
C ALA A 113 18.21 2.79 -13.00
N GLU A 114 17.75 1.90 -12.12
CA GLU A 114 18.59 0.85 -11.54
C GLU A 114 19.75 1.36 -10.65
N THR A 115 19.56 2.49 -9.94
CA THR A 115 20.58 3.07 -9.04
C THR A 115 20.21 3.05 -7.57
N ILE A 116 18.92 2.87 -7.27
CA ILE A 116 18.38 2.66 -5.93
C ILE A 116 17.87 1.23 -5.85
N GLY A 117 18.56 0.40 -5.07
CA GLY A 117 18.08 -0.95 -4.79
C GLY A 117 16.96 -0.91 -3.75
N ILE A 118 15.95 -1.73 -3.97
CA ILE A 118 14.84 -1.92 -3.06
C ILE A 118 14.72 -3.43 -2.80
N ARG A 119 14.85 -3.83 -1.55
CA ARG A 119 14.59 -5.20 -1.09
C ARG A 119 13.31 -5.18 -0.29
N ARG A 120 12.33 -5.95 -0.73
CA ARG A 120 11.02 -6.05 -0.09
C ARG A 120 10.80 -7.48 0.36
N GLU A 121 10.50 -7.68 1.63
CA GLU A 121 10.14 -8.98 2.18
C GLU A 121 8.73 -8.94 2.77
N MET A 122 7.92 -9.94 2.42
CA MET A 122 6.55 -10.08 2.89
C MET A 122 6.40 -11.46 3.53
N VAL A 123 6.05 -11.48 4.81
CA VAL A 123 5.94 -12.70 5.61
C VAL A 123 4.54 -12.81 6.19
N LEU A 124 3.95 -14.00 6.08
CA LEU A 124 2.79 -14.38 6.87
C LEU A 124 3.25 -15.14 8.12
N ASN A 125 2.84 -14.65 9.30
CA ASN A 125 3.07 -15.28 10.60
C ASN A 125 2.01 -14.82 11.62
N GLY A 126 0.78 -15.33 11.50
CA GLY A 126 -0.38 -14.80 12.25
C GLY A 126 -0.82 -13.38 11.86
N GLY A 127 -0.16 -12.79 10.86
CA GLY A 127 -0.45 -11.49 10.26
C GLY A 127 0.49 -11.25 9.07
N LEU A 128 0.23 -10.20 8.29
CA LEU A 128 1.12 -9.76 7.22
C LEU A 128 2.18 -8.81 7.79
N PHE A 129 3.45 -9.23 7.70
CA PHE A 129 4.61 -8.41 8.00
C PHE A 129 5.32 -8.04 6.70
N GLU A 130 5.63 -6.76 6.54
CA GLU A 130 6.31 -6.25 5.36
C GLU A 130 7.52 -5.42 5.78
N GLU A 131 8.68 -5.76 5.23
CA GLU A 131 9.94 -5.01 5.40
C GLU A 131 10.41 -4.47 4.04
N ILE A 132 10.74 -3.18 3.98
CA ILE A 132 11.25 -2.52 2.79
C ILE A 132 12.59 -1.87 3.13
N GLU A 133 13.66 -2.42 2.57
CA GLU A 133 15.01 -1.90 2.66
C GLU A 133 15.36 -1.13 1.37
N ILE A 134 15.99 0.03 1.54
CA ILE A 134 16.34 0.94 0.45
C ILE A 134 17.84 1.20 0.47
N THR A 135 18.53 0.96 -0.65
CA THR A 135 19.97 1.16 -0.81
C THR A 135 20.27 2.12 -1.96
N ASN A 136 21.08 3.15 -1.70
CA ASN A 136 21.59 4.05 -2.74
C ASN A 136 22.97 3.58 -3.23
N PHE A 137 23.06 3.20 -4.51
CA PHE A 137 24.30 2.77 -5.16
C PHE A 137 25.03 3.91 -5.91
N THR A 138 24.55 5.15 -5.81
CA THR A 138 25.26 6.31 -6.35
C THR A 138 26.35 6.80 -5.38
N THR A 139 27.15 7.78 -5.81
CA THR A 139 28.21 8.39 -5.01
C THR A 139 27.75 9.65 -4.26
N LYS A 140 26.49 10.06 -4.42
CA LYS A 140 25.94 11.29 -3.85
C LYS A 140 24.63 10.98 -3.10
N PRO A 141 24.25 11.80 -2.09
CA PRO A 141 22.92 11.72 -1.53
C PRO A 141 21.85 11.91 -2.61
N VAL A 142 20.83 11.06 -2.60
CA VAL A 142 19.66 11.16 -3.48
C VAL A 142 18.43 11.37 -2.61
N SER A 143 17.56 12.28 -3.02
CA SER A 143 16.25 12.48 -2.40
C SER A 143 15.17 12.09 -3.39
N PHE A 144 14.23 11.28 -2.93
CA PHE A 144 13.05 10.87 -3.69
C PHE A 144 11.90 10.53 -2.74
N GLU A 145 10.71 10.46 -3.30
CA GLU A 145 9.51 10.00 -2.64
C GLU A 145 9.34 8.48 -2.79
N ILE A 146 9.17 7.79 -1.66
CA ILE A 146 8.62 6.44 -1.63
C ILE A 146 7.22 6.50 -1.02
N SER A 147 6.26 5.81 -1.65
CA SER A 147 4.88 5.75 -1.22
C SER A 147 4.41 4.30 -1.16
N LEU A 148 3.83 3.89 -0.04
CA LEU A 148 3.11 2.63 0.10
C LEU A 148 1.62 2.93 0.24
N SER A 149 0.80 2.48 -0.72
CA SER A 149 -0.64 2.68 -0.69
C SER A 149 -1.37 1.42 -0.24
N PHE A 150 -2.42 1.53 0.57
CA PHE A 150 -3.18 0.37 1.04
C PHE A 150 -4.65 0.67 1.32
N ASN A 151 -5.51 -0.35 1.21
CA ASN A 151 -6.95 -0.21 1.46
C ASN A 151 -7.57 -1.53 1.92
N SER A 152 -8.76 -1.44 2.52
CA SER A 152 -9.55 -2.57 3.01
C SER A 152 -11.00 -2.42 2.56
N ASP A 153 -11.64 -3.50 2.13
CA ASP A 153 -13.06 -3.51 1.73
C ASP A 153 -13.93 -4.51 2.50
N PHE A 154 -13.32 -5.47 3.21
CA PHE A 154 -13.98 -6.51 4.00
C PHE A 154 -15.01 -7.30 3.19
N LEU A 155 -14.73 -7.51 1.91
CA LEU A 155 -15.53 -8.37 1.06
C LEU A 155 -15.33 -9.83 1.44
N ASP A 156 -16.43 -10.58 1.56
CA ASP A 156 -16.30 -12.04 1.63
C ASP A 156 -15.91 -12.65 0.26
N LEU A 157 -15.53 -13.93 0.26
CA LEU A 157 -15.10 -14.65 -0.93
C LEU A 157 -16.19 -14.74 -2.03
N PHE A 158 -17.47 -14.78 -1.67
CA PHE A 158 -18.56 -14.74 -2.63
C PHE A 158 -18.74 -13.33 -3.21
N GLU A 159 -18.67 -12.28 -2.40
CA GLU A 159 -18.69 -10.90 -2.91
C GLU A 159 -17.52 -10.62 -3.85
N VAL A 160 -16.32 -11.14 -3.53
CA VAL A 160 -15.15 -11.08 -4.41
C VAL A 160 -15.40 -11.81 -5.74
N ARG A 161 -16.18 -12.89 -5.73
CA ARG A 161 -16.60 -13.63 -6.94
C ARG A 161 -17.77 -13.00 -7.67
N GLY A 162 -18.25 -11.83 -7.25
CA GLY A 162 -19.32 -11.08 -7.91
C GLY A 162 -20.73 -11.40 -7.40
N TYR A 163 -20.87 -12.17 -6.32
CA TYR A 163 -22.17 -12.37 -5.68
C TYR A 163 -22.55 -11.13 -4.86
N GLY A 164 -23.79 -10.64 -5.03
CA GLY A 164 -24.28 -9.51 -4.24
C GLY A 164 -24.69 -9.92 -2.82
N ARG A 165 -24.58 -8.98 -1.87
CA ARG A 165 -25.19 -9.10 -0.54
C ARG A 165 -26.40 -8.17 -0.42
N GLU A 166 -27.47 -8.65 0.20
CA GLU A 166 -28.68 -7.85 0.45
C GLU A 166 -28.43 -6.68 1.42
N LYS A 167 -27.52 -6.87 2.38
CA LYS A 167 -27.20 -5.88 3.42
C LYS A 167 -25.69 -5.73 3.54
N ARG A 168 -25.23 -4.47 3.57
CA ARG A 168 -23.82 -4.12 3.81
C ARG A 168 -23.71 -2.91 4.72
N GLY A 169 -22.65 -2.91 5.54
CA GLY A 169 -22.30 -1.75 6.35
C GLY A 169 -21.88 -0.56 5.47
N LYS A 170 -22.01 0.66 6.00
CA LYS A 170 -21.49 1.86 5.34
C LYS A 170 -20.04 2.08 5.78
N LEU A 171 -19.15 2.33 4.82
CA LEU A 171 -17.80 2.77 5.14
C LEU A 171 -17.88 4.16 5.78
N LEU A 172 -17.34 4.27 6.99
CA LEU A 172 -17.30 5.51 7.75
C LEU A 172 -15.87 6.06 7.77
N ARG A 173 -15.75 7.38 7.62
CA ARG A 173 -14.49 8.10 7.73
C ARG A 173 -14.50 8.99 8.95
N LEU A 174 -13.40 8.97 9.68
CA LEU A 174 -13.17 9.86 10.82
C LEU A 174 -13.18 11.30 10.32
N MET A 175 -14.04 12.13 10.90
CA MET A 175 -14.04 13.56 10.65
C MET A 175 -12.86 14.21 11.38
N PRO A 176 -12.14 15.14 10.73
CA PRO A 176 -11.09 15.89 11.40
C PRO A 176 -11.69 16.71 12.56
N LYS A 177 -11.14 16.56 13.76
CA LYS A 177 -11.47 17.44 14.89
C LYS A 177 -11.16 18.88 14.51
N LYS A 178 -12.15 19.78 14.57
CA LYS A 178 -11.92 21.22 14.52
C LYS A 178 -11.24 21.62 15.83
N LEU A 179 -9.93 21.85 15.83
CA LEU A 179 -9.28 22.51 16.96
C LEU A 179 -9.53 24.01 16.85
N THR A 180 -10.11 24.57 17.91
CA THR A 180 -10.24 26.02 18.08
C THR A 180 -9.16 26.44 19.07
N GLU A 181 -8.01 26.88 18.58
CA GLU A 181 -6.96 27.45 19.44
C GLU A 181 -6.98 28.97 19.19
N ASN A 182 -7.35 29.75 20.21
CA ASN A 182 -7.28 31.22 20.24
C ASN A 182 -7.79 31.94 18.98
N GLY A 183 -9.00 31.61 18.51
CA GLY A 183 -9.65 32.31 17.39
C GLY A 183 -9.04 32.04 16.01
N ARG A 184 -7.98 31.22 15.90
CA ARG A 184 -7.47 30.71 14.63
C ARG A 184 -8.06 29.31 14.39
N LYS A 185 -8.85 29.18 13.32
CA LYS A 185 -9.30 27.88 12.81
C LYS A 185 -8.05 27.10 12.35
N VAL A 186 -7.52 26.22 13.19
CA VAL A 186 -6.47 25.29 12.76
C VAL A 186 -7.16 24.05 12.21
N GLN A 187 -7.24 23.95 10.88
CA GLN A 187 -7.59 22.67 10.25
C GLN A 187 -6.42 21.71 10.46
N LEU A 188 -6.54 20.83 11.45
CA LEU A 188 -5.68 19.64 11.50
C LEU A 188 -5.95 18.82 10.24
N LYS A 189 -5.00 18.81 9.30
CA LYS A 189 -4.87 17.77 8.27
C LYS A 189 -4.42 16.46 8.94
N ARG A 190 -5.20 15.91 9.88
CA ARG A 190 -5.04 14.50 10.26
C ARG A 190 -5.63 13.68 9.13
N ARG A 191 -4.76 13.33 8.20
CA ARG A 191 -5.09 12.56 7.01
C ARG A 191 -5.17 11.10 7.45
N TYR A 192 -6.34 10.48 7.38
CA TYR A 192 -6.42 9.04 7.14
C TYR A 192 -5.67 8.83 5.83
N GLN A 193 -4.39 8.45 5.92
CA GLN A 193 -3.57 8.25 4.74
C GLN A 193 -3.61 6.76 4.45
N PRO A 194 -4.32 6.29 3.41
CA PRO A 194 -4.01 5.02 2.78
C PRO A 194 -2.64 5.09 2.06
N ARG A 195 -1.71 5.92 2.56
CA ARG A 195 -0.46 6.34 1.95
C ARG A 195 0.57 6.58 3.05
N LEU A 196 1.58 5.75 3.11
CA LEU A 196 2.80 6.05 3.87
C LEU A 196 3.80 6.66 2.90
N THR A 197 4.00 7.96 2.98
CA THR A 197 5.01 8.67 2.18
C THR A 197 6.19 9.00 3.05
N ALA A 198 7.36 8.59 2.59
CA ALA A 198 8.62 9.04 3.16
C ALA A 198 9.45 9.70 2.06
N THR A 199 10.06 10.84 2.38
CA THR A 199 11.20 11.32 1.62
C THR A 199 12.40 10.54 2.11
N ALA A 200 12.93 9.66 1.27
CA ALA A 200 14.11 8.88 1.60
C ALA A 200 15.35 9.65 1.14
N THR A 201 16.27 9.92 2.06
CA THR A 201 17.66 10.28 1.73
C THR A 201 18.53 9.07 1.95
N ALA A 202 18.86 8.37 0.87
CA ALA A 202 19.72 7.20 0.96
C ALA A 202 21.17 7.62 0.72
N ILE A 203 22.07 7.16 1.59
CA ILE A 203 23.52 7.44 1.54
C ILE A 203 24.22 6.13 1.21
N ASN A 204 25.27 6.20 0.40
CA ASN A 204 26.03 5.02 0.02
C ASN A 204 26.60 4.30 1.26
N PRO A 205 26.33 3.00 1.46
CA PRO A 205 26.83 2.26 2.63
C PRO A 205 28.36 2.23 2.72
N GLN A 206 29.08 2.33 1.59
CA GLN A 206 30.55 2.41 1.58
C GLN A 206 31.11 3.75 2.09
N GLN A 207 30.27 4.79 2.23
CA GLN A 207 30.70 6.08 2.79
C GLN A 207 30.63 6.13 4.33
N LYS A 208 30.08 5.10 5.01
CA LYS A 208 29.96 5.08 6.48
C LYS A 208 31.22 4.65 7.23
N THR A 209 32.33 4.33 6.55
CA THR A 209 33.56 3.80 7.19
C THR A 209 34.70 4.83 7.30
N ALA A 210 34.41 6.13 7.35
CA ALA A 210 35.44 7.16 7.48
C ALA A 210 35.15 8.15 8.62
N ILE A 211 35.20 7.67 9.87
CA ILE A 211 35.44 8.48 11.07
C ILE A 211 36.28 7.65 12.05
#